data_AF-A0A1B6M9S2-F1
#
_entry.id   AF-A0A1B6M9S2-F1
#
_cell.length_a   1.000
_cell.length_b   1.000
_cell.length_c   1.000
_cell.angle_alpha   90.00
_cell.angle_beta   90.00
_cell.angle_gamma   90.00
#
_symmetry.space_group_name_H-M   'P 1'
#
loop_
_entity.id
_entity.type
_entity.pdbx_description
1 polymer ?
#
loop_
_entity_poly.entity_id
_entity_poly.type
_entity_poly.pdbx_seq_one_letter_code
_entity_poly.pdbx_strand_id
1 'polypeptide(L)'
;APETDIGSFEVTTVGVASRDVYVYWRHIPEFMYNGDNFNYQVTVYENGVPRNLQANETTSAYARFTGLSLNSYRFRIVSANQEGFSKGYSEVNVPSNSKGLAEPLSFTKIAFDNHIYELLQKPISEVLR
;
A
#
# COMPACT_ATOMS: atom_id res chain seq x y z
N ALA A 1 15.39 4.86 5.20
CA ALA A 1 14.12 4.51 4.56
C ALA A 1 13.46 3.39 5.34
N PRO A 2 12.14 3.45 5.57
CA PRO A 2 11.43 2.39 6.28
C PRO A 2 11.25 1.17 5.39
N GLU A 3 11.21 -0.04 5.94
CA GLU A 3 11.08 -1.25 5.11
C GLU A 3 9.64 -1.49 4.66
N THR A 4 9.46 -1.96 3.43
CA THR A 4 8.18 -2.33 2.82
C THR A 4 8.33 -3.66 2.06
N ASP A 5 7.20 -4.28 1.73
CA ASP A 5 7.08 -5.47 0.88
C ASP A 5 6.05 -5.21 -0.24
N ILE A 6 5.95 -6.11 -1.22
CA ILE A 6 5.06 -6.05 -2.38
C ILE A 6 3.59 -5.93 -1.98
N GLY A 7 3.21 -6.46 -0.82
CA GLY A 7 1.87 -6.41 -0.24
C GLY A 7 1.66 -5.32 0.80
N SER A 8 2.57 -4.35 0.94
CA SER A 8 2.46 -3.28 1.94
C SER A 8 1.44 -2.20 1.57
N PHE A 9 0.25 -2.60 1.14
CA PHE A 9 -0.88 -1.71 0.90
C PHE A 9 -2.21 -2.41 1.17
N GLU A 10 -3.24 -1.62 1.45
CA GLU A 10 -4.63 -2.06 1.48
C GLU A 10 -5.47 -1.11 0.63
N VAL A 11 -6.44 -1.67 -0.09
CA VAL A 11 -7.41 -0.90 -0.87
C VAL A 11 -8.80 -1.09 -0.28
N THR A 12 -9.45 0.00 0.10
CA THR A 12 -10.85 0.00 0.50
C THR A 12 -11.68 0.68 -0.58
N THR A 13 -12.71 0.00 -1.08
CA THR A 13 -13.59 0.57 -2.10
C THR A 13 -14.48 1.65 -1.50
N VAL A 14 -14.44 2.85 -2.08
CA VAL A 14 -15.30 3.98 -1.71
C VAL A 14 -16.12 4.35 -2.94
N GLY A 15 -17.16 3.55 -3.22
CA GLY A 15 -18.01 3.72 -4.40
C GLY A 15 -17.44 3.08 -5.67
N VAL A 16 -18.05 3.40 -6.82
CA VAL A 16 -17.79 2.70 -8.11
C VAL A 16 -16.53 3.17 -8.84
N ALA A 17 -16.00 4.35 -8.53
CA ALA A 17 -14.91 4.99 -9.28
C ALA A 17 -13.76 5.51 -8.38
N SER A 18 -13.86 5.29 -7.07
CA SER A 18 -12.88 5.77 -6.11
C SER A 18 -12.55 4.71 -5.06
N ARG A 19 -11.35 4.83 -4.51
CA ARG A 19 -10.83 3.95 -3.48
C ARG A 19 -9.97 4.72 -2.49
N ASP A 20 -9.97 4.25 -1.27
CA ASP A 20 -8.99 4.62 -0.28
C ASP A 20 -7.83 3.64 -0.35
N VAL A 21 -6.62 4.15 -0.19
CA VAL A 21 -5.39 3.37 -0.21
C VAL A 21 -4.63 3.62 1.08
N TYR A 22 -4.39 2.57 1.84
CA TYR A 22 -3.42 2.55 2.92
C TYR A 22 -2.10 2.03 2.38
N VAL A 23 -1.00 2.68 2.75
CA VAL A 23 0.36 2.27 2.39
C VAL A 23 1.10 2.03 3.70
N TYR A 24 1.59 0.82 3.89
CA TYR A 24 2.22 0.38 5.13
C TYR A 24 3.75 0.37 5.01
N TRP A 25 4.41 0.50 6.15
CA TRP A 25 5.84 0.29 6.28
C TRP A 25 6.21 -0.12 7.70
N ARG A 26 7.42 -0.70 7.86
CA ARG A 26 7.94 -1.03 9.18
C ARG A 26 8.34 0.24 9.92
N HIS A 27 7.82 0.42 11.13
CA HIS A 27 8.21 1.49 12.03
C HIS A 27 9.72 1.44 12.28
N ILE A 28 10.40 2.58 12.05
CA ILE A 28 11.80 2.77 12.41
C ILE A 28 11.87 3.08 13.91
N PRO A 29 12.66 2.33 14.72
CA PRO A 29 12.82 2.63 16.14
C PRO A 29 13.43 4.01 16.39
N GLU A 30 13.05 4.66 17.50
CA GLU A 30 13.47 6.04 17.82
C GLU A 30 14.99 6.21 17.91
N PHE A 31 15.70 5.20 18.43
CA PHE A 31 17.17 5.22 18.52
C PHE A 31 17.86 5.25 17.14
N MET A 32 17.11 5.05 16.04
CA MET A 32 17.59 5.17 14.66
C MET A 32 17.14 6.45 13.95
N TYR A 33 16.48 7.38 14.65
CA TYR A 33 16.00 8.63 14.05
C TYR A 33 17.13 9.56 13.63
N ASN A 34 18.30 9.47 14.28
CA ASN A 34 19.51 10.22 13.91
C ASN A 34 19.31 11.74 13.82
N GLY A 35 18.39 12.30 14.60
CA GLY A 35 18.07 13.72 14.63
C GLY A 35 16.63 13.98 15.09
N ASP A 36 16.33 15.22 15.47
CA ASP A 36 14.99 15.63 15.90
C ASP A 36 14.03 15.80 14.71
N ASN A 37 12.74 15.92 15.02
CA ASN A 37 11.65 16.11 14.04
C ASN A 37 11.56 14.99 12.99
N PHE A 38 11.81 13.76 13.42
CA PHE A 38 11.69 12.59 12.56
C PHE A 38 10.27 12.43 12.00
N ASN A 39 10.15 12.24 10.69
CA ASN A 39 8.89 12.01 10.00
C ASN A 39 9.08 11.16 8.73
N TYR A 40 7.97 10.68 8.18
CA TYR A 40 7.93 10.02 6.88
C TYR A 40 7.35 10.97 5.83
N GLN A 41 7.99 11.03 4.67
CA GLN A 41 7.47 11.76 3.50
C GLN A 41 7.19 10.80 2.36
N VAL A 42 6.06 11.01 1.70
CA VAL A 42 5.57 10.15 0.62
C VAL A 42 5.42 10.97 -0.65
N THR A 43 6.18 10.62 -1.69
CA THR A 43 5.97 11.13 -3.05
C THR A 43 5.08 10.17 -3.82
N VAL A 44 4.04 10.69 -4.45
CA VAL A 44 3.03 9.88 -5.17
C VAL A 44 3.19 10.06 -6.67
N TYR A 45 3.14 8.94 -7.40
CA TYR A 45 3.06 8.92 -8.86
C TYR A 45 1.76 8.21 -9.25
N GLU A 46 0.99 8.81 -10.16
CA GLU A 46 -0.22 8.22 -10.75
C GLU A 46 0.06 7.88 -12.21
N ASN A 47 -0.11 6.63 -12.62
CA ASN A 47 0.26 6.13 -13.96
C ASN A 47 1.70 6.53 -14.36
N GLY A 48 2.61 6.55 -13.39
CA GLY A 48 4.02 6.95 -13.58
C GLY A 48 4.30 8.45 -13.58
N VAL A 49 3.27 9.30 -13.52
CA VAL A 49 3.41 10.77 -13.50
C VAL A 49 3.37 11.29 -12.06
N PRO A 50 4.32 12.13 -11.62
CA PRO A 50 4.28 12.72 -10.29
C PRO A 50 2.97 13.48 -10.03
N ARG A 51 2.39 13.29 -8.84
CA ARG A 51 1.20 14.00 -8.37
C ARG A 51 1.46 14.68 -7.04
N ASN A 52 0.92 15.88 -6.90
CA ASN A 52 0.89 16.57 -5.62
C ASN A 52 -0.31 16.08 -4.79
N LEU A 53 -0.20 14.85 -4.30
CA LEU A 53 -1.17 14.26 -3.38
C LEU A 53 -0.55 14.18 -1.99
N GLN A 54 -1.28 14.66 -1.00
CA GLN A 54 -0.90 14.55 0.41
C GLN A 54 -1.70 13.42 1.04
N ALA A 55 -1.07 12.71 1.97
CA ALA A 55 -1.78 11.74 2.79
C ALA A 55 -2.80 12.48 3.67
N ASN A 56 -3.99 11.91 3.78
CA ASN A 56 -5.02 12.37 4.72
C ASN A 56 -4.62 12.07 6.16
N GLU A 57 -3.82 11.03 6.34
CA GLU A 57 -3.32 10.58 7.63
C GLU A 57 -1.94 9.93 7.42
N THR A 58 -0.98 10.25 8.29
CA THR A 58 0.32 9.60 8.33
C THR A 58 0.65 9.25 9.78
N THR A 59 1.04 8.01 10.02
CA THR A 59 1.43 7.48 11.32
C THR A 59 2.88 6.98 11.29
N SER A 60 3.30 6.31 12.35
CA SER A 60 4.62 5.68 12.42
C SER A 60 4.75 4.44 11.51
N ALA A 61 3.64 3.89 11.00
CA ALA A 61 3.59 2.63 10.26
C ALA A 61 2.76 2.66 8.98
N TYR A 62 2.00 3.74 8.71
CA TYR A 62 1.24 3.86 7.46
C TYR A 62 0.93 5.30 7.06
N ALA A 63 0.56 5.47 5.78
CA ALA A 63 -0.12 6.65 5.26
C ALA A 63 -1.44 6.24 4.59
N ARG A 64 -2.48 7.05 4.75
CA ARG A 64 -3.78 6.86 4.11
C ARG A 64 -4.04 7.96 3.09
N PHE A 65 -4.48 7.56 1.90
CA PHE A 65 -4.90 8.44 0.83
C PHE A 65 -6.34 8.12 0.47
N THR A 66 -7.24 9.10 0.57
CA THR A 66 -8.67 8.90 0.35
C THR A 66 -9.11 9.40 -1.02
N GLY A 67 -10.12 8.74 -1.61
CA GLY A 67 -10.74 9.21 -2.85
C GLY A 67 -9.81 9.16 -4.06
N LEU A 68 -8.85 8.24 -4.07
CA LEU A 68 -7.99 8.02 -5.23
C LEU A 68 -8.78 7.40 -6.37
N SER A 69 -8.35 7.67 -7.60
CA SER A 69 -8.93 7.04 -8.78
C SER A 69 -8.55 5.56 -8.86
N LEU A 70 -9.10 4.85 -9.85
CA LEU A 70 -8.76 3.45 -10.10
C LEU A 70 -7.46 3.28 -10.91
N ASN A 71 -6.69 4.35 -11.13
CA ASN A 71 -5.38 4.34 -11.80
C ASN A 71 -4.32 3.58 -11.00
N SER A 72 -3.19 3.26 -11.62
CA SER A 72 -2.05 2.71 -10.88
C SER A 72 -1.36 3.82 -10.10
N TYR A 73 -0.89 3.48 -8.90
CA TYR A 73 -0.14 4.40 -8.06
C TYR A 73 1.18 3.78 -7.62
N ARG A 74 2.19 4.64 -7.49
CA ARG A 74 3.47 4.30 -6.86
C ARG A 74 3.72 5.32 -5.75
N PHE A 75 3.98 4.80 -4.56
CA PHE A 75 4.28 5.58 -3.36
C PHE A 75 5.75 5.40 -3.03
N ARG A 76 6.51 6.49 -3.07
CA ARG A 76 7.92 6.52 -2.70
C ARG A 76 8.05 7.12 -1.31
N ILE A 77 8.57 6.35 -0.37
CA ILE A 77 8.62 6.71 1.05
C ILE A 77 10.07 6.97 1.45
N VAL A 78 10.32 8.12 2.05
CA VAL A 78 11.59 8.47 2.68
C VAL A 78 11.37 8.78 4.14
N SER A 79 12.38 8.51 4.98
CA SER A 79 12.42 9.05 6.34
C SER A 79 13.19 10.37 6.30
N ALA A 80 12.74 11.36 7.05
CA ALA A 80 13.37 12.68 7.15
C ALA A 80 13.48 13.10 8.62
N ASN A 81 14.49 13.91 8.92
CA ASN A 81 14.65 14.59 10.20
C ASN A 81 15.21 16.00 9.93
N GLN A 82 15.64 16.72 10.97
CA GLN A 82 16.21 18.07 10.81
C GLN A 82 17.50 18.14 9.96
N GLU A 83 18.22 17.02 9.82
CA GLU A 83 19.41 16.90 8.97
C GLU A 83 19.06 16.65 7.49
N GLY A 84 17.79 16.38 7.19
CA GLY A 84 17.28 16.17 5.85
C GLY A 84 16.76 14.74 5.61
N PHE A 85 16.88 14.29 4.36
CA PHE A 85 16.31 13.03 3.90
C PHE A 85 17.25 11.85 4.06
N SER A 86 16.70 10.66 4.31
CA SER A 86 17.46 9.42 4.21
C SER A 86 17.99 9.21 2.80
N LYS A 87 19.20 8.66 2.69
CA LYS A 87 19.86 8.38 1.40
C LYS A 87 19.05 7.45 0.48
N GLY A 88 18.33 6.50 1.06
CA GLY A 88 17.48 5.57 0.35
C GLY A 88 16.00 5.94 0.43
N TYR A 89 15.18 5.15 -0.25
CA TYR A 89 13.73 5.22 -0.22
C TYR A 89 13.17 3.81 -0.33
N SER A 90 11.90 3.67 0.02
CA SER A 90 11.12 2.46 -0.21
C SER A 90 9.99 2.76 -1.18
N GLU A 91 9.50 1.72 -1.83
CA GLU A 91 8.50 1.84 -2.87
C GLU A 91 7.38 0.83 -2.65
N VAL A 92 6.14 1.31 -2.75
CA VAL A 92 4.94 0.49 -2.77
C VAL A 92 4.19 0.78 -4.05
N ASN A 93 3.91 -0.27 -4.82
CA ASN A 93 3.19 -0.19 -6.08
C ASN A 93 1.77 -0.71 -5.89
N VAL A 94 0.77 0.13 -6.16
CA VAL A 94 -0.65 -0.20 -6.10
C VAL A 94 -1.18 -0.29 -7.53
N PRO A 95 -1.59 -1.49 -7.99
CA PRO A 95 -2.04 -1.66 -9.36
C PRO A 95 -3.34 -0.91 -9.62
N SER A 96 -3.59 -0.61 -10.89
CA SER A 96 -4.88 -0.06 -11.34
C SER A 96 -5.99 -1.09 -11.13
N ASN A 97 -7.16 -0.65 -10.66
CA ASN A 97 -8.36 -1.48 -10.57
C ASN A 97 -9.18 -1.51 -11.87
N SER A 98 -8.77 -0.77 -12.91
CA SER A 98 -9.44 -0.76 -14.23
C SER A 98 -9.36 -2.08 -15.00
N LYS A 99 -8.51 -3.02 -14.54
CA LYS A 99 -8.35 -4.38 -15.07
C LYS A 99 -8.23 -5.42 -13.95
N GLY A 100 -8.90 -5.19 -12.81
CA GLY A 100 -8.91 -6.17 -11.73
C GLY A 100 -9.37 -7.52 -12.28
N LEU A 101 -8.59 -8.58 -12.06
CA LEU A 101 -9.08 -9.94 -12.26
C LEU A 101 -10.37 -10.05 -11.46
N ALA A 102 -11.44 -10.62 -12.04
CA ALA A 102 -12.67 -10.79 -11.28
C ALA A 102 -12.38 -11.59 -10.00
N GLU A 103 -13.08 -11.26 -8.92
CA GLU A 103 -12.91 -11.99 -7.67
C GLU A 103 -13.17 -13.48 -7.89
N PRO A 104 -12.42 -14.37 -7.21
CA PRO A 104 -12.72 -15.79 -7.26
C PRO A 104 -14.17 -16.01 -6.84
N LEU A 105 -14.89 -16.89 -7.57
CA LEU A 105 -16.31 -17.16 -7.33
C LEU A 105 -16.59 -17.62 -5.90
N SER A 106 -15.60 -18.24 -5.27
CA SER A 106 -15.61 -18.56 -3.85
C SER A 106 -14.19 -18.63 -3.31
N PHE A 107 -14.01 -18.13 -2.09
CA PHE A 107 -12.78 -18.24 -1.32
C PHE A 107 -13.12 -18.85 0.04
N THR A 108 -12.44 -19.92 0.42
CA THR A 108 -12.60 -20.60 1.70
C THR A 108 -11.26 -20.70 2.40
N LYS A 109 -11.20 -20.24 3.64
CA LYS A 109 -10.07 -20.41 4.55
C LYS A 109 -10.47 -21.37 5.66
N ILE A 110 -9.75 -22.46 5.79
CA ILE A 110 -9.94 -23.44 6.87
C ILE A 110 -8.74 -23.31 7.81
N ALA A 111 -9.00 -23.09 9.09
CA ALA A 111 -7.97 -23.03 10.12
C ALA A 111 -7.85 -24.40 10.79
N PHE A 112 -6.62 -24.90 10.86
CA PHE A 112 -6.25 -26.09 11.62
C PHE A 112 -5.42 -25.67 12.84
N ASP A 113 -5.15 -26.63 13.73
CA ASP A 113 -4.25 -26.42 14.87
C ASP A 113 -2.84 -26.04 14.41
N ASN A 114 -2.08 -25.40 15.32
CA ASN A 114 -0.70 -24.97 15.10
C ASN A 114 -0.48 -23.93 13.99
N HIS A 115 -1.43 -23.01 13.78
CA HIS A 115 -1.35 -21.92 12.79
C HIS A 115 -1.26 -22.40 11.34
N ILE A 116 -1.74 -23.63 11.06
CA ILE A 116 -1.84 -24.16 9.71
C ILE A 116 -3.16 -23.72 9.11
N TYR A 117 -3.12 -23.21 7.88
CA TYR A 117 -4.31 -22.79 7.15
C TYR A 117 -4.34 -23.47 5.79
N GLU A 118 -5.51 -23.97 5.40
CA GLU A 118 -5.79 -24.41 4.03
C GLU A 118 -6.61 -23.35 3.32
N LEU A 119 -6.21 -23.05 2.08
CA LEU A 119 -6.85 -22.06 1.22
C LEU A 119 -7.42 -22.75 0.00
N LEU A 120 -8.74 -22.67 -0.15
CA LEU A 120 -9.46 -23.16 -1.33
C LEU A 120 -10.02 -21.96 -2.08
N GLN A 121 -9.69 -21.86 -3.36
CA GLN A 121 -10.18 -20.82 -4.25
C GLN A 121 -10.81 -21.43 -5.49
N LYS A 122 -12.00 -20.95 -5.86
CA LYS A 122 -12.61 -21.29 -7.14
C LYS A 122 -12.25 -20.18 -8.14
N PRO A 123 -11.41 -20.46 -9.16
CA PRO A 123 -11.07 -19.47 -10.16
C PRO A 123 -12.32 -19.03 -10.93
N ILE A 124 -12.25 -17.86 -11.56
CA ILE A 124 -13.26 -17.45 -12.52
C ILE A 124 -13.26 -18.51 -13.63
N SER A 125 -14.38 -19.18 -13.86
CA SER A 125 -14.52 -19.96 -15.08
C SER A 125 -14.60 -18.98 -16.23
N GLU A 126 -13.57 -18.92 -17.09
CA GLU A 126 -13.74 -18.37 -18.44
C GLU A 126 -14.86 -19.17 -19.10
N VAL A 127 -16.06 -18.58 -19.18
CA VAL A 127 -17.00 -19.00 -20.20
C VAL A 127 -16.43 -18.44 -21.49
N LEU A 128 -15.64 -19.28 -22.17
CA LEU A 128 -15.24 -19.07 -23.56
C LEU A 128 -16.47 -18.68 -24.38
N ARG A 129 -16.54 -17.42 -24.83
CA ARG A 129 -17.17 -17.00 -26.10
C ARG A 129 -16.51 -15.74 -26.63
#